data_AF-A0A8C2KGP4-F1
#
_entry.id   AF-A0A8C2KGP4-F1
#
_cell.length_a   1.000
_cell.length_b   1.000
_cell.length_c   1.000
_cell.angle_alpha   90.00
_cell.angle_beta   90.00
_cell.angle_gamma   90.00
#
_symmetry.space_group_name_H-M   'P 1'
#
loop_
_entity.id
_entity.type
_entity.pdbx_description
1 polymer ?
#
loop_
_entity_poly.entity_id
_entity_poly.type
_entity_poly.pdbx_seq_one_letter_code
_entity_poly.pdbx_strand_id
1 'polypeptide(L)'
;MHSLISIALLFLGASLAASLFLPDSLELRQIMQRYQDELEPNGTKADVPLRSRRAIRWSDREEILQLHNKLRGAVYPTASNMEYMVWDDELEKSATYWAEQCQWEHGPKDLLMSIGQNLAVHWGRYRSPAYHVQAWYDEEKDYTYPYPHECNPWCPERCSGPMCTHYTQLVWATTNRVGCAVHTCSRINVWGEVWENAIYLVCNYSPKGNWIGEAPYQTGRPCSQCPPSYGGGCRNNLCYKGDPERHESPDMNEVEKPQEPVQPWTTPTKPQPKPSFPQKPANANPSSTKTTRTTYLAQIIKCETKMRDKCKGAACNRYNCPANCLNKKGKVWGTLYYDVQSSICRAAIHYGIIDNNGGLVDVTRKDNFPFFVKATKNGVESFSKYKPGNAFTVSRVEEQTIDCYTTVAEICPFKASTSHCPRVFCPANCINEPSYWAPVVGSNIYGDGSSICRAAIHSGVIKASGGYVDLLALDKRKSYAGTLKNGIQSESKTNTEGGSFRVFAVRE
;
A
#
# COMPACT_ATOMS: atom_id res chain seq x y z
N MET A 1 -58.84 -46.19 -13.11
CA MET A 1 -57.42 -45.79 -13.30
C MET A 1 -57.27 -44.37 -12.74
N HIS A 2 -57.38 -44.18 -11.43
CA HIS A 2 -56.30 -44.10 -10.43
C HIS A 2 -55.23 -43.01 -10.68
N SER A 3 -55.39 -41.95 -9.87
CA SER A 3 -54.42 -41.09 -9.19
C SER A 3 -53.72 -39.91 -9.88
N LEU A 4 -54.30 -38.75 -9.56
CA LEU A 4 -53.72 -37.46 -9.19
C LEU A 4 -52.36 -37.47 -8.42
N ILE A 5 -51.55 -36.44 -8.73
CA ILE A 5 -50.68 -35.61 -7.85
C ILE A 5 -49.42 -36.24 -7.22
N SER A 6 -48.25 -35.74 -7.66
CA SER A 6 -47.11 -35.20 -6.85
C SER A 6 -45.94 -34.88 -7.81
N ILE A 7 -45.70 -33.62 -8.18
CA ILE A 7 -44.68 -32.68 -7.63
C ILE A 7 -43.20 -33.06 -7.91
N ALA A 8 -42.58 -32.19 -8.70
CA ALA A 8 -41.18 -31.72 -8.71
C ALA A 8 -40.01 -32.60 -9.21
N LEU A 9 -39.10 -31.87 -9.89
CA LEU A 9 -37.72 -32.17 -10.28
C LEU A 9 -37.52 -33.06 -11.52
N LEU A 10 -37.21 -32.41 -12.65
CA LEU A 10 -35.90 -32.51 -13.33
C LEU A 10 -35.93 -31.68 -14.62
N PHE A 11 -35.57 -30.40 -14.48
CA PHE A 11 -35.04 -29.59 -15.58
C PHE A 11 -33.52 -29.70 -15.59
N LEU A 12 -32.95 -29.57 -16.79
CA LEU A 12 -31.53 -29.40 -17.17
C LEU A 12 -30.73 -30.67 -17.48
N GLY A 13 -30.41 -30.80 -18.77
CA GLY A 13 -29.37 -31.70 -19.24
C GLY A 13 -29.23 -31.69 -20.76
N ALA A 14 -28.84 -30.56 -21.36
CA ALA A 14 -28.13 -30.53 -22.66
C ALA A 14 -27.73 -29.09 -23.06
N SER A 15 -26.49 -28.69 -22.78
CA SER A 15 -25.71 -27.81 -23.68
C SER A 15 -24.27 -27.70 -23.17
N LEU A 16 -23.29 -28.16 -23.95
CA LEU A 16 -21.98 -27.50 -24.14
C LEU A 16 -21.08 -28.39 -25.01
N ALA A 17 -21.18 -28.16 -26.32
CA ALA A 17 -20.09 -28.41 -27.25
C ALA A 17 -20.14 -27.31 -28.31
N ALA A 18 -19.83 -26.08 -27.89
CA ALA A 18 -19.48 -25.00 -28.81
C ALA A 18 -17.96 -24.94 -28.84
N SER A 19 -17.38 -25.60 -29.84
CA SER A 19 -16.02 -25.42 -30.29
C SER A 19 -15.78 -23.93 -30.52
N LEU A 20 -14.90 -23.32 -29.72
CA LEU A 20 -14.48 -21.94 -29.91
C LEU A 20 -13.74 -21.83 -31.24
N PHE A 21 -14.41 -21.29 -32.26
CA PHE A 21 -13.75 -20.77 -33.45
C PHE A 21 -13.02 -19.48 -33.06
N LEU A 22 -11.70 -19.54 -33.00
CA LEU A 22 -10.84 -18.36 -32.87
C LEU A 22 -10.74 -17.63 -34.22
N PRO A 23 -10.67 -16.29 -34.24
CA PRO A 23 -10.28 -15.56 -35.44
C PRO A 23 -8.82 -15.88 -35.78
N ASP A 24 -8.59 -16.36 -37.00
CA ASP A 24 -7.29 -16.72 -37.56
C ASP A 24 -6.36 -15.49 -37.62
N SER A 25 -5.46 -15.33 -36.65
CA SER A 25 -4.39 -14.34 -36.73
C SER A 25 -3.11 -14.98 -37.27
N LEU A 26 -2.59 -14.41 -38.35
CA LEU A 26 -1.37 -14.88 -39.04
C LEU A 26 -0.14 -14.83 -38.10
N GLU A 27 -0.12 -13.89 -37.18
CA GLU A 27 0.97 -13.65 -36.23
C GLU A 27 1.00 -14.70 -35.10
N LEU A 28 -0.16 -15.17 -34.64
CA LEU A 28 -0.25 -16.27 -33.68
C LEU A 28 0.30 -17.56 -34.30
N ARG A 29 -0.01 -17.82 -35.57
CA ARG A 29 0.56 -18.97 -36.31
C ARG A 29 2.09 -18.86 -36.43
N GLN A 30 2.64 -17.68 -36.69
CA GLN A 30 4.09 -17.46 -36.77
C GLN A 30 4.81 -17.63 -35.43
N ILE A 31 4.17 -17.27 -34.32
CA ILE A 31 4.70 -17.51 -32.96
C ILE A 31 4.63 -19.01 -32.64
N MET A 32 3.52 -19.68 -32.99
CA MET A 32 3.36 -21.13 -32.75
C MET A 32 4.26 -22.01 -33.62
N GLN A 33 4.52 -21.63 -34.88
CA GLN A 33 5.44 -22.36 -35.78
C GLN A 33 6.88 -22.39 -35.25
N ARG A 34 7.34 -21.31 -34.61
CA ARG A 34 8.69 -21.22 -34.04
C ARG A 34 8.97 -22.29 -32.97
N TYR A 35 7.93 -22.83 -32.33
CA TYR A 35 8.04 -23.89 -31.33
C TYR A 35 7.90 -25.31 -31.90
N GLN A 36 7.40 -25.45 -33.14
CA GLN A 36 7.20 -26.75 -33.75
C GLN A 36 8.51 -27.33 -34.31
N ASP A 37 9.44 -26.44 -34.70
CA ASP A 37 10.77 -26.82 -35.21
C ASP A 37 11.76 -27.28 -34.12
N GLU A 38 11.50 -26.97 -32.83
CA GLU A 38 12.34 -27.42 -31.70
C GLU A 38 11.96 -28.82 -31.17
N LEU A 39 10.99 -29.51 -31.79
CA LEU A 39 10.40 -30.77 -31.30
C LEU A 39 10.84 -32.04 -32.06
N GLU A 40 11.69 -31.94 -33.09
CA GLU A 40 12.25 -33.11 -33.79
C GLU A 40 13.54 -33.59 -33.11
N PRO A 41 13.56 -34.76 -32.42
CA PRO A 41 14.72 -35.20 -31.66
C PRO A 41 15.58 -36.16 -32.50
N ASN A 42 16.78 -35.73 -32.87
CA ASN A 42 17.83 -36.64 -33.35
C ASN A 42 18.79 -36.94 -32.19
N GLY A 43 18.82 -38.21 -31.72
CA GLY A 43 19.98 -38.76 -30.99
C GLY A 43 19.81 -39.13 -29.50
N THR A 44 19.39 -40.38 -29.27
CA THR A 44 19.86 -41.35 -28.24
C THR A 44 20.29 -40.95 -26.82
N LYS A 45 19.49 -41.43 -25.85
CA LYS A 45 19.78 -41.98 -24.48
C LYS A 45 20.90 -41.36 -23.62
N ALA A 46 20.52 -40.76 -22.48
CA ALA A 46 20.95 -41.12 -21.12
C ALA A 46 20.14 -40.37 -20.04
N ASP A 47 19.76 -41.09 -18.98
CA ASP A 47 19.27 -40.70 -17.64
C ASP A 47 18.14 -39.66 -17.47
N VAL A 48 17.05 -40.14 -16.86
CA VAL A 48 15.91 -39.34 -16.40
C VAL A 48 16.10 -38.94 -14.94
N PRO A 49 16.21 -37.64 -14.59
CA PRO A 49 15.84 -37.17 -13.27
C PRO A 49 14.38 -36.68 -13.28
N LEU A 50 13.65 -36.99 -12.20
CA LEU A 50 12.26 -36.59 -11.94
C LEU A 50 11.99 -35.11 -12.33
N ARG A 51 11.21 -34.88 -13.40
CA ARG A 51 10.68 -33.56 -13.76
C ARG A 51 9.51 -33.18 -12.85
N SER A 52 9.80 -32.85 -11.61
CA SER A 52 8.90 -32.07 -10.76
C SER A 52 9.59 -30.75 -10.44
N ARG A 53 8.90 -29.63 -10.69
CA ARG A 53 9.37 -28.22 -10.72
C ARG A 53 9.84 -27.74 -12.09
N ARG A 54 8.90 -27.38 -12.97
CA ARG A 54 9.21 -26.40 -14.03
C ARG A 54 9.12 -25.02 -13.38
N ALA A 55 10.26 -24.43 -13.02
CA ALA A 55 10.33 -22.97 -12.89
C ALA A 55 9.89 -22.35 -14.22
N ILE A 56 9.22 -21.20 -14.18
CA ILE A 56 8.82 -20.48 -15.40
C ILE A 56 10.06 -20.20 -16.25
N ARG A 57 10.01 -20.48 -17.55
CA ARG A 57 11.18 -20.26 -18.42
C ARG A 57 11.34 -18.78 -18.72
N TRP A 58 12.57 -18.35 -19.00
CA TRP A 58 12.83 -16.98 -19.45
C TRP A 58 12.02 -16.62 -20.71
N SER A 59 11.88 -17.56 -21.65
CA SER A 59 11.05 -17.41 -22.85
C SER A 59 9.58 -17.18 -22.52
N ASP A 60 9.04 -17.91 -21.54
CA ASP A 60 7.64 -17.77 -21.10
C ASP A 60 7.42 -16.41 -20.42
N ARG A 61 8.38 -15.97 -19.59
CA ARG A 61 8.36 -14.63 -18.97
C ARG A 61 8.27 -13.53 -20.02
N GLU A 62 9.13 -13.60 -21.04
CA GLU A 62 9.17 -12.58 -22.09
C GLU A 62 7.86 -12.60 -22.89
N GLU A 63 7.34 -13.78 -23.25
CA GLU A 63 6.08 -13.92 -23.97
C GLU A 63 4.89 -13.35 -23.18
N ILE A 64 4.80 -13.67 -21.88
CA ILE A 64 3.77 -13.11 -20.98
C ILE A 64 3.87 -11.59 -20.97
N LEU A 65 5.07 -11.04 -20.74
CA LEU A 65 5.25 -9.58 -20.60
C LEU A 65 4.95 -8.83 -21.91
N GLN A 66 5.42 -9.37 -23.03
CA GLN A 66 5.15 -8.82 -24.35
C GLN A 66 3.67 -8.83 -24.66
N LEU A 67 2.98 -9.95 -24.37
CA LEU A 67 1.54 -10.06 -24.61
C LEU A 67 0.76 -9.10 -23.72
N HIS A 68 1.08 -8.97 -22.43
CA HIS A 68 0.46 -7.98 -21.55
C HIS A 68 0.57 -6.57 -22.13
N ASN A 69 1.77 -6.14 -22.52
CA ASN A 69 1.97 -4.81 -23.07
C ASN A 69 1.30 -4.62 -24.44
N LYS A 70 1.31 -5.63 -25.32
CA LYS A 70 0.59 -5.58 -26.61
C LYS A 70 -0.90 -5.34 -26.39
N LEU A 71 -1.52 -6.12 -25.49
CA LEU A 71 -2.94 -6.05 -25.18
C LEU A 71 -3.32 -4.72 -24.50
N ARG A 72 -2.52 -4.27 -23.53
CA ARG A 72 -2.70 -2.97 -22.85
C ARG A 72 -2.67 -1.79 -23.82
N GLY A 73 -1.82 -1.84 -24.85
CA GLY A 73 -1.73 -0.81 -25.89
C GLY A 73 -2.84 -0.85 -26.94
N ALA A 74 -3.67 -1.91 -26.95
CA ALA A 74 -4.69 -2.18 -27.95
C ALA A 74 -6.13 -2.09 -27.43
N VAL A 75 -6.33 -1.66 -26.17
CA VAL A 75 -7.65 -1.59 -25.54
C VAL A 75 -8.60 -0.62 -26.24
N TYR A 76 -9.89 -0.94 -26.19
CA TYR A 76 -10.97 -0.04 -26.59
C TYR A 76 -11.96 0.18 -25.43
N PRO A 77 -12.38 1.44 -25.15
CA PRO A 77 -11.87 2.69 -25.71
C PRO A 77 -10.38 2.92 -25.41
N THR A 78 -9.71 3.79 -26.19
CA THR A 78 -8.27 4.01 -26.02
C THR A 78 -7.95 4.63 -24.66
N ALA A 79 -6.88 4.16 -24.03
CA ALA A 79 -6.42 4.62 -22.72
C ALA A 79 -5.42 5.77 -22.83
N SER A 80 -5.62 6.84 -22.07
CA SER A 80 -4.73 8.01 -22.04
C SER A 80 -3.57 7.91 -21.04
N ASN A 81 -3.67 7.02 -20.05
CA ASN A 81 -2.74 6.93 -18.92
C ASN A 81 -2.15 5.51 -18.71
N MET A 82 -2.21 4.64 -19.72
CA MET A 82 -1.80 3.24 -19.60
C MET A 82 -0.29 3.10 -19.38
N GLU A 83 0.14 2.63 -18.21
CA GLU A 83 1.57 2.47 -17.91
C GLU A 83 2.17 1.24 -18.58
N TYR A 84 3.41 1.36 -19.09
CA TYR A 84 4.18 0.22 -19.56
C TYR A 84 4.49 -0.74 -18.40
N MET A 85 4.18 -2.02 -18.59
CA MET A 85 4.38 -3.06 -17.61
C MET A 85 5.78 -3.66 -17.75
N VAL A 86 6.44 -3.89 -16.62
CA VAL A 86 7.73 -4.59 -16.53
C VAL A 86 7.58 -5.87 -15.72
N TRP A 87 8.48 -6.83 -15.95
CA TRP A 87 8.53 -8.02 -15.10
C TRP A 87 9.11 -7.69 -13.72
N ASP A 88 8.56 -8.31 -12.68
CA ASP A 88 9.02 -8.17 -11.30
C ASP A 88 9.30 -9.56 -10.70
N ASP A 89 10.59 -9.84 -10.47
CA ASP A 89 11.05 -11.13 -9.96
C ASP A 89 10.52 -11.45 -8.55
N GLU A 90 10.13 -10.43 -7.76
CA GLU A 90 9.55 -10.66 -6.42
C GLU A 90 8.09 -11.08 -6.52
N LEU A 91 7.34 -10.52 -7.47
CA LEU A 91 5.99 -10.98 -7.77
C LEU A 91 6.00 -12.43 -8.30
N GLU A 92 6.98 -12.79 -9.12
CA GLU A 92 7.21 -14.17 -9.60
C GLU A 92 7.51 -15.12 -8.44
N LYS A 93 8.41 -14.76 -7.52
CA LYS A 93 8.71 -15.59 -6.33
C LYS A 93 7.47 -15.81 -5.47
N SER A 94 6.69 -14.76 -5.24
CA SER A 94 5.44 -14.85 -4.51
C SER A 94 4.41 -15.72 -5.24
N ALA A 95 4.35 -15.62 -6.57
CA ALA A 95 3.48 -16.46 -7.40
C ALA A 95 3.91 -17.93 -7.35
N THR A 96 5.22 -18.19 -7.32
CA THR A 96 5.80 -19.54 -7.22
C THR A 96 5.41 -20.17 -5.90
N TYR A 97 5.61 -19.44 -4.79
CA TYR A 97 5.21 -19.92 -3.46
C TYR A 97 3.73 -20.32 -3.41
N TRP A 98 2.85 -19.55 -4.04
CA TRP A 98 1.42 -19.84 -4.07
C TRP A 98 1.07 -21.00 -5.02
N ALA A 99 1.67 -21.03 -6.21
CA ALA A 99 1.44 -22.09 -7.20
C ALA A 99 1.85 -23.47 -6.66
N GLU A 100 2.90 -23.54 -5.83
CA GLU A 100 3.35 -24.76 -5.16
C GLU A 100 2.37 -25.29 -4.11
N GLN A 101 1.42 -24.46 -3.62
CA GLN A 101 0.41 -24.93 -2.67
C GLN A 101 -0.65 -25.83 -3.32
N CYS A 102 -0.80 -25.75 -4.66
CA CYS A 102 -1.82 -26.51 -5.41
C CYS A 102 -3.24 -26.35 -4.85
N GLN A 103 -3.56 -25.11 -4.45
CA GLN A 103 -4.88 -24.71 -3.98
C GLN A 103 -5.52 -23.80 -5.02
N TRP A 104 -6.70 -24.15 -5.50
CA TRP A 104 -7.47 -23.31 -6.44
C TRP A 104 -8.19 -22.19 -5.69
N GLU A 105 -7.42 -21.30 -5.08
CA GLU A 105 -7.91 -20.10 -4.38
C GLU A 105 -6.91 -18.95 -4.56
N HIS A 106 -7.34 -17.72 -4.30
CA HIS A 106 -6.42 -16.59 -4.26
C HIS A 106 -5.60 -16.59 -2.97
N GLY A 107 -4.32 -16.24 -3.07
CA GLY A 107 -3.48 -16.09 -1.89
C GLY A 107 -2.01 -15.77 -2.14
N PRO A 108 -1.22 -15.67 -1.06
CA PRO A 108 -1.64 -15.77 0.34
C PRO A 108 -2.44 -14.52 0.79
N LYS A 109 -3.40 -14.70 1.71
CA LYS A 109 -4.43 -13.70 2.05
C LYS A 109 -3.88 -12.35 2.51
N ASP A 110 -2.71 -12.35 3.15
CA ASP A 110 -2.01 -11.16 3.62
C ASP A 110 -1.44 -10.29 2.49
N LEU A 111 -1.14 -10.88 1.33
CA LEU A 111 -0.62 -10.17 0.16
C LEU A 111 -1.74 -9.58 -0.72
N LEU A 112 -2.90 -10.22 -0.78
CA LEU A 112 -4.03 -9.83 -1.66
C LEU A 112 -4.59 -8.42 -1.40
N MET A 113 -4.25 -7.82 -0.26
CA MET A 113 -4.59 -6.41 0.03
C MET A 113 -3.71 -5.41 -0.74
N SER A 114 -2.53 -5.85 -1.19
CA SER A 114 -1.48 -5.00 -1.76
C SER A 114 -1.13 -5.34 -3.21
N ILE A 115 -1.45 -6.55 -3.67
CA ILE A 115 -1.22 -7.03 -5.03
C ILE A 115 -2.53 -7.52 -5.66
N GLY A 116 -2.60 -7.43 -6.99
CA GLY A 116 -3.58 -8.16 -7.78
C GLY A 116 -3.11 -9.59 -8.05
N GLN A 117 -4.02 -10.49 -8.38
CA GLN A 117 -3.68 -11.86 -8.74
C GLN A 117 -4.69 -12.45 -9.73
N ASN A 118 -4.18 -12.98 -10.85
CA ASN A 118 -4.97 -13.80 -11.77
C ASN A 118 -4.49 -15.25 -11.69
N LEU A 119 -5.44 -16.17 -11.79
CA LEU A 119 -5.22 -17.60 -11.69
C LEU A 119 -5.72 -18.29 -12.96
N ALA A 120 -4.99 -19.29 -13.43
CA ALA A 120 -5.44 -20.15 -14.51
C ALA A 120 -5.00 -21.58 -14.26
N VAL A 121 -5.84 -22.54 -14.64
CA VAL A 121 -5.54 -23.95 -14.51
C VAL A 121 -5.97 -24.68 -15.78
N HIS A 122 -5.14 -25.61 -16.25
CA HIS A 122 -5.51 -26.52 -17.33
C HIS A 122 -4.92 -27.90 -17.10
N TRP A 123 -5.46 -28.88 -17.80
CA TRP A 123 -4.99 -30.26 -17.77
C TRP A 123 -4.95 -30.81 -19.21
N GLY A 124 -4.21 -31.90 -19.44
CA GLY A 124 -4.07 -32.50 -20.75
C GLY A 124 -2.94 -31.88 -21.59
N ARG A 125 -3.26 -31.39 -22.81
CA ARG A 125 -2.24 -30.89 -23.75
C ARG A 125 -1.54 -29.65 -23.19
N TYR A 126 -0.23 -29.57 -23.43
CA TYR A 126 0.56 -28.40 -23.07
C TYR A 126 0.02 -27.14 -23.74
N ARG A 127 -0.16 -26.08 -22.94
CA ARG A 127 -0.42 -24.71 -23.39
C ARG A 127 0.68 -23.80 -22.87
N SER A 128 1.16 -22.86 -23.68
CA SER A 128 2.09 -21.85 -23.21
C SER A 128 1.41 -20.98 -22.14
N PRO A 129 2.14 -20.42 -21.16
CA PRO A 129 1.55 -19.51 -20.20
C PRO A 129 0.84 -18.30 -20.82
N ALA A 130 1.34 -17.81 -21.97
CA ALA A 130 0.73 -16.74 -22.73
C ALA A 130 -0.68 -17.07 -23.26
N TYR A 131 -0.99 -18.36 -23.50
CA TYR A 131 -2.35 -18.79 -23.84
C TYR A 131 -3.38 -18.36 -22.76
N HIS A 132 -3.01 -18.47 -21.49
CA HIS A 132 -3.89 -18.07 -20.37
C HIS A 132 -4.03 -16.56 -20.25
N VAL A 133 -2.97 -15.82 -20.57
CA VAL A 133 -3.02 -14.35 -20.63
C VAL A 133 -4.01 -13.89 -21.69
N GLN A 134 -4.01 -14.53 -22.87
CA GLN A 134 -5.01 -14.25 -23.90
C GLN A 134 -6.41 -14.63 -23.43
N ALA A 135 -6.58 -15.81 -22.80
CA ALA A 135 -7.89 -16.22 -22.28
C ALA A 135 -8.45 -15.25 -21.21
N TRP A 136 -7.59 -14.69 -20.35
CA TRP A 136 -7.98 -13.62 -19.42
C TRP A 136 -8.37 -12.33 -20.15
N TYR A 137 -7.68 -12.00 -21.24
CA TYR A 137 -8.01 -10.82 -22.04
C TYR A 137 -9.35 -10.99 -22.79
N ASP A 138 -9.64 -12.19 -23.28
CA ASP A 138 -10.86 -12.49 -24.05
C ASP A 138 -12.16 -12.29 -23.26
N GLU A 139 -12.09 -12.09 -21.93
CA GLU A 139 -13.21 -11.60 -21.12
C GLU A 139 -13.66 -10.19 -21.53
N GLU A 140 -12.85 -9.44 -22.28
CA GLU A 140 -13.18 -8.14 -22.90
C GLU A 140 -14.54 -8.19 -23.62
N LYS A 141 -14.84 -9.28 -24.33
CA LYS A 141 -16.10 -9.45 -25.08
C LYS A 141 -17.35 -9.34 -24.19
N ASP A 142 -17.20 -9.62 -22.89
CA ASP A 142 -18.24 -9.62 -21.88
C ASP A 142 -18.15 -8.38 -20.97
N TYR A 143 -17.16 -7.52 -21.19
CA TYR A 143 -16.92 -6.32 -20.42
C TYR A 143 -17.39 -5.07 -21.18
N THR A 144 -18.10 -4.17 -20.49
CA THR A 144 -18.44 -2.85 -21.04
C THR A 144 -17.73 -1.76 -20.26
N TYR A 145 -16.97 -0.90 -20.94
CA TYR A 145 -16.23 0.17 -20.28
C TYR A 145 -17.17 1.21 -19.63
N PRO A 146 -17.02 1.54 -18.32
CA PRO A 146 -17.81 2.58 -17.66
C PRO A 146 -17.24 3.98 -17.95
N TYR A 147 -18.02 4.84 -18.60
CA TYR A 147 -17.58 6.20 -18.91
C TYR A 147 -17.67 7.13 -17.69
N PRO A 148 -16.88 8.22 -17.65
CA PRO A 148 -16.84 9.13 -16.48
C PRO A 148 -18.19 9.65 -16.01
N HIS A 149 -19.15 9.86 -16.92
CA HIS A 149 -20.50 10.35 -16.57
C HIS A 149 -21.35 9.31 -15.81
N GLU A 150 -20.97 8.03 -15.87
CA GLU A 150 -21.62 6.93 -15.17
C GLU A 150 -20.99 6.67 -13.79
N CYS A 151 -19.80 7.22 -13.54
CA CYS A 151 -19.02 7.04 -12.31
C CYS A 151 -19.34 8.14 -11.29
N ASN A 152 -20.52 8.08 -10.66
CA ASN A 152 -20.92 9.07 -9.64
C ASN A 152 -21.76 8.42 -8.51
N PRO A 153 -21.25 8.29 -7.27
CA PRO A 153 -19.87 8.53 -6.84
C PRO A 153 -18.89 7.40 -7.23
N TRP A 154 -19.41 6.28 -7.74
CA TRP A 154 -18.66 5.07 -8.08
C TRP A 154 -19.04 4.61 -9.49
N CYS A 155 -18.11 4.00 -10.22
CA CYS A 155 -18.39 3.34 -11.49
C CYS A 155 -19.27 2.09 -11.29
N PRO A 156 -20.24 1.82 -12.19
CA PRO A 156 -21.04 0.61 -12.15
C PRO A 156 -20.20 -0.63 -12.51
N GLU A 157 -20.57 -1.78 -11.96
CA GLU A 157 -20.05 -3.06 -12.42
C GLU A 157 -20.66 -3.39 -13.79
N ARG A 158 -19.80 -3.72 -14.77
CA ARG A 158 -20.17 -3.87 -16.17
C ARG A 158 -19.59 -5.17 -16.75
N CYS A 159 -20.11 -6.30 -16.27
CA CYS A 159 -19.77 -7.63 -16.75
C CYS A 159 -21.04 -8.40 -17.12
N SER A 160 -21.16 -8.85 -18.37
CA SER A 160 -22.27 -9.69 -18.83
C SER A 160 -21.94 -11.19 -18.81
N GLY A 161 -20.66 -11.52 -18.64
CA GLY A 161 -20.15 -12.88 -18.61
C GLY A 161 -19.96 -13.42 -17.19
N PRO A 162 -19.47 -14.67 -17.06
CA PRO A 162 -19.19 -15.27 -15.75
C PRO A 162 -18.01 -14.62 -15.02
N MET A 163 -17.12 -13.95 -15.75
CA MET A 163 -15.93 -13.31 -15.21
C MET A 163 -15.43 -12.21 -16.16
N CYS A 164 -15.08 -11.04 -15.61
CA CYS A 164 -14.39 -9.96 -16.34
C CYS A 164 -13.18 -9.42 -15.57
N THR A 165 -12.95 -9.90 -14.34
CA THR A 165 -11.97 -9.31 -13.43
C THR A 165 -10.53 -9.65 -13.81
N HIS A 166 -10.29 -10.71 -14.57
CA HIS A 166 -8.96 -11.02 -15.06
C HIS A 166 -8.56 -10.04 -16.17
N TYR A 167 -9.49 -9.74 -17.10
CA TYR A 167 -9.32 -8.70 -18.11
C TYR A 167 -9.03 -7.34 -17.46
N THR A 168 -9.89 -6.88 -16.55
CA THR A 168 -9.73 -5.53 -15.96
C THR A 168 -8.43 -5.39 -15.17
N GLN A 169 -7.92 -6.46 -14.53
CA GLN A 169 -6.60 -6.44 -13.88
C GLN A 169 -5.47 -6.33 -14.91
N LEU A 170 -5.55 -7.08 -16.01
CA LEU A 170 -4.55 -7.07 -17.08
C LEU A 170 -4.41 -5.67 -17.70
N VAL A 171 -5.55 -4.99 -17.92
CA VAL A 171 -5.61 -3.66 -18.52
C VAL A 171 -5.65 -2.51 -17.50
N TRP A 172 -5.31 -2.76 -16.24
CA TRP A 172 -5.35 -1.70 -15.22
C TRP A 172 -4.21 -0.69 -15.42
N ALA A 173 -4.51 0.57 -15.67
CA ALA A 173 -3.56 1.60 -16.12
C ALA A 173 -2.34 1.72 -15.21
N THR A 174 -2.56 1.81 -13.90
CA THR A 174 -1.48 2.03 -12.91
C THR A 174 -0.70 0.75 -12.59
N THR A 175 -1.18 -0.43 -13.00
CA THR A 175 -0.48 -1.70 -12.77
C THR A 175 0.67 -1.81 -13.76
N ASN A 176 1.89 -1.57 -13.29
CA ASN A 176 3.08 -1.53 -14.14
C ASN A 176 4.10 -2.64 -13.84
N ARG A 177 3.76 -3.61 -12.97
CA ARG A 177 4.59 -4.77 -12.66
C ARG A 177 3.78 -6.06 -12.68
N VAL A 178 4.35 -7.11 -13.25
CA VAL A 178 3.79 -8.46 -13.23
C VAL A 178 4.89 -9.49 -12.92
N GLY A 179 4.55 -10.53 -12.19
CA GLY A 179 5.40 -11.71 -12.06
C GLY A 179 4.55 -12.96 -11.92
N CYS A 180 4.85 -13.99 -12.70
CA CYS A 180 4.04 -15.19 -12.80
C CYS A 180 4.84 -16.46 -12.53
N ALA A 181 4.14 -17.51 -12.09
CA ALA A 181 4.71 -18.82 -11.90
C ALA A 181 3.80 -19.92 -12.40
N VAL A 182 4.40 -20.97 -12.94
CA VAL A 182 3.73 -22.18 -13.41
C VAL A 182 4.12 -23.33 -12.50
N HIS A 183 3.16 -24.10 -12.03
CA HIS A 183 3.41 -25.29 -11.24
C HIS A 183 2.55 -26.47 -11.73
N THR A 184 3.12 -27.67 -11.75
CA THR A 184 2.38 -28.90 -12.06
C THR A 184 1.88 -29.52 -10.77
N CYS A 185 0.57 -29.45 -10.55
CA CYS A 185 -0.09 -30.05 -9.40
C CYS A 185 -0.45 -31.49 -9.69
N SER A 186 0.10 -32.42 -8.91
CA SER A 186 -0.27 -33.84 -9.00
C SER A 186 -1.77 -34.03 -8.80
N ARG A 187 -2.35 -33.30 -7.86
CA ARG A 187 -3.79 -33.22 -7.58
C ARG A 187 -4.13 -31.78 -7.19
N ILE A 188 -5.17 -31.20 -7.78
CA ILE A 188 -5.74 -29.91 -7.39
C ILE A 188 -7.26 -30.00 -7.44
N ASN A 189 -7.93 -29.47 -6.42
CA ASN A 189 -9.39 -29.41 -6.39
C ASN A 189 -9.84 -28.09 -7.02
N VAL A 190 -10.51 -28.17 -8.17
CA VAL A 190 -11.04 -27.04 -8.92
C VAL A 190 -12.55 -27.13 -8.88
N TRP A 191 -13.20 -26.26 -8.11
CA TRP A 191 -14.66 -26.20 -7.95
C TRP A 191 -15.34 -27.54 -7.59
N GLY A 192 -14.69 -28.35 -6.76
CA GLY A 192 -15.22 -29.64 -6.28
C GLY A 192 -14.75 -30.85 -7.10
N GLU A 193 -14.09 -30.63 -8.23
CA GLU A 193 -13.51 -31.69 -9.06
C GLU A 193 -12.00 -31.78 -8.85
N VAL A 194 -11.48 -33.00 -8.64
CA VAL A 194 -10.04 -33.20 -8.51
C VAL A 194 -9.43 -33.43 -9.88
N TRP A 195 -8.57 -32.51 -10.30
CA TRP A 195 -7.81 -32.62 -11.54
C TRP A 195 -6.42 -33.18 -11.23
N GLU A 196 -6.00 -34.16 -12.02
CA GLU A 196 -4.70 -34.80 -11.87
C GLU A 196 -3.68 -34.25 -12.88
N ASN A 197 -2.45 -34.07 -12.44
CA ASN A 197 -1.34 -33.52 -13.25
C ASN A 197 -1.71 -32.20 -13.95
N ALA A 198 -2.47 -31.35 -13.26
CA ALA A 198 -2.90 -30.06 -13.78
C ALA A 198 -1.76 -29.05 -13.75
N ILE A 199 -1.72 -28.18 -14.74
CA ILE A 199 -0.80 -27.04 -14.80
C ILE A 199 -1.52 -25.81 -14.26
N TYR A 200 -1.00 -25.29 -13.16
CA TYR A 200 -1.51 -24.12 -12.45
C TYR A 200 -0.61 -22.91 -12.71
N LEU A 201 -1.18 -21.83 -13.22
CA LEU A 201 -0.54 -20.55 -13.46
C LEU A 201 -1.07 -19.53 -12.43
N VAL A 202 -0.15 -18.86 -11.76
CA VAL A 202 -0.42 -17.74 -10.87
C VAL A 202 0.32 -16.53 -11.42
N CYS A 203 -0.37 -15.41 -11.65
CA CYS A 203 0.24 -14.14 -12.01
C CYS A 203 -0.12 -13.09 -10.96
N ASN A 204 0.89 -12.45 -10.38
CA ASN A 204 0.74 -11.37 -9.41
C ASN A 204 1.02 -10.02 -10.06
N TYR A 205 0.26 -9.01 -9.65
CA TYR A 205 0.26 -7.67 -10.25
C TYR A 205 0.51 -6.60 -9.20
N SER A 206 1.33 -5.60 -9.52
CA SER A 206 1.58 -4.46 -8.63
C SER A 206 1.69 -3.14 -9.40
N PRO A 207 1.16 -2.04 -8.84
CA PRO A 207 0.14 -1.96 -7.79
C PRO A 207 -1.11 -2.80 -8.10
N LYS A 208 -1.91 -3.12 -7.08
CA LYS A 208 -3.18 -3.84 -7.26
C LYS A 208 -4.15 -3.05 -8.15
N GLY A 209 -4.81 -3.74 -9.07
CA GLY A 209 -5.94 -3.23 -9.85
C GLY A 209 -7.30 -3.63 -9.27
N ASN A 210 -8.37 -3.48 -10.06
CA ASN A 210 -9.74 -3.83 -9.69
C ASN A 210 -10.21 -3.16 -8.40
N TRP A 211 -9.93 -1.87 -8.26
CA TRP A 211 -10.48 -1.07 -7.17
C TRP A 211 -12.00 -0.95 -7.34
N ILE A 212 -12.74 -1.21 -6.26
CA ILE A 212 -14.20 -1.17 -6.27
C ILE A 212 -14.64 0.26 -6.60
N GLY A 213 -15.51 0.40 -7.60
CA GLY A 213 -16.06 1.69 -8.02
C GLY A 213 -15.15 2.50 -8.94
N GLU A 214 -14.07 1.92 -9.46
CA GLU A 214 -13.10 2.60 -10.35
C GLU A 214 -13.05 1.94 -11.73
N ALA A 215 -12.82 2.75 -12.77
CA ALA A 215 -12.56 2.26 -14.13
C ALA A 215 -11.10 1.76 -14.26
N PRO A 216 -10.81 0.79 -15.14
CA PRO A 216 -9.47 0.21 -15.25
C PRO A 216 -8.41 1.19 -15.78
N TYR A 217 -8.82 2.20 -16.54
CA TYR A 217 -7.95 3.23 -17.10
C TYR A 217 -8.76 4.50 -17.34
N GLN A 218 -8.13 5.58 -17.82
CA GLN A 218 -8.82 6.80 -18.24
C GLN A 218 -8.92 6.83 -19.76
N THR A 219 -10.11 7.07 -20.31
CA THR A 219 -10.28 7.22 -21.75
C THR A 219 -9.58 8.47 -22.28
N GLY A 220 -9.09 8.40 -23.51
CA GLY A 220 -8.55 9.56 -24.22
C GLY A 220 -7.51 9.18 -25.24
N ARG A 221 -6.83 10.20 -25.78
CA ARG A 221 -5.72 9.98 -26.72
C ARG A 221 -4.60 9.22 -26.00
N PRO A 222 -4.04 8.15 -26.60
CA PRO A 222 -2.93 7.42 -26.01
C PRO A 222 -1.82 8.34 -25.50
N CYS A 223 -1.35 8.05 -24.29
CA CYS A 223 -0.31 8.77 -23.58
C CYS A 223 -0.59 10.25 -23.23
N SER A 224 -1.81 10.77 -23.44
CA SER A 224 -2.10 12.19 -23.14
C SER A 224 -2.17 12.51 -21.65
N GLN A 225 -2.28 11.48 -20.79
CA GLN A 225 -2.33 11.61 -19.33
C GLN A 225 -1.33 10.67 -18.64
N CYS A 226 -0.16 10.46 -19.26
CA CYS A 226 0.90 9.72 -18.60
C CYS A 226 1.36 10.39 -17.31
N PRO A 227 1.65 9.62 -16.24
CA PRO A 227 2.18 10.20 -15.02
C PRO A 227 3.49 10.97 -15.30
N PRO A 228 3.75 12.10 -14.61
CA PRO A 228 4.97 12.89 -14.84
C PRO A 228 6.27 12.10 -14.69
N SER A 229 6.24 11.00 -13.92
CA SER A 229 7.38 10.07 -13.74
C SER A 229 7.85 9.39 -15.03
N TYR A 230 7.06 9.45 -16.11
CA TYR A 230 7.38 8.93 -17.43
C TYR A 230 8.02 9.96 -18.37
N GLY A 231 8.15 11.22 -17.95
CA GLY A 231 8.85 12.26 -18.72
C GLY A 231 8.24 12.54 -20.10
N GLY A 232 6.95 12.24 -20.30
CA GLY A 232 6.27 12.39 -21.59
C GLY A 232 6.56 11.28 -22.61
N GLY A 233 7.29 10.23 -22.24
CA GLY A 233 7.58 9.12 -23.15
C GLY A 233 6.34 8.29 -23.47
N CYS A 234 6.16 8.01 -24.76
CA CYS A 234 5.06 7.20 -25.28
C CYS A 234 5.60 6.19 -26.29
N ARG A 235 5.28 4.92 -26.10
CA ARG A 235 5.65 3.84 -27.03
C ARG A 235 4.51 2.85 -27.12
N ASN A 236 4.07 2.54 -28.34
CA ASN A 236 2.99 1.58 -28.59
C ASN A 236 1.74 1.85 -27.74
N ASN A 237 1.32 3.12 -27.64
CA ASN A 237 0.19 3.59 -26.82
C ASN A 237 0.34 3.45 -25.30
N LEU A 238 1.55 3.17 -24.81
CA LEU A 238 1.87 3.02 -23.38
C LEU A 238 2.79 4.14 -22.89
N CYS A 239 2.58 4.59 -21.66
CA CYS A 239 3.50 5.48 -20.94
C CYS A 239 4.81 4.75 -20.68
N TYR A 240 5.89 5.24 -21.28
CA TYR A 240 7.18 4.57 -21.32
C TYR A 240 8.28 5.50 -20.82
N LYS A 241 9.14 5.02 -19.91
CA LYS A 241 10.30 5.80 -19.44
C LYS A 241 11.40 5.63 -20.49
N GLY A 242 11.83 6.71 -21.13
CA GLY A 242 13.00 6.65 -22.01
C GLY A 242 14.24 6.18 -21.23
N ASP A 243 15.04 5.28 -21.80
CA ASP A 243 16.31 4.87 -21.20
C ASP A 243 17.32 6.03 -21.23
N PRO A 244 18.18 6.19 -20.19
CA PRO A 244 19.29 7.14 -20.20
C PRO A 244 20.44 6.77 -21.14
N GLU A 245 20.41 5.63 -21.83
CA GLU A 245 21.47 5.20 -22.75
C GLU A 245 21.04 5.40 -24.20
N ARG A 246 21.25 6.63 -24.70
CA ARG A 246 21.59 6.80 -26.11
C ARG A 246 23.11 6.73 -26.20
N HIS A 247 23.61 5.67 -26.82
CA HIS A 247 24.87 5.76 -27.56
C HIS A 247 24.76 6.96 -28.51
N GLU A 248 25.42 8.06 -28.17
CA GLU A 248 25.74 9.09 -29.15
C GLU A 248 26.61 8.42 -30.21
N SER A 249 26.06 8.21 -31.40
CA SER A 249 26.88 8.07 -32.59
C SER A 249 27.39 9.47 -32.95
N PRO A 250 28.71 9.68 -33.07
CA PRO A 250 29.26 10.95 -33.47
C PRO A 250 29.11 11.05 -34.99
N ASP A 251 28.21 11.91 -35.48
CA ASP A 251 28.57 12.76 -36.62
C ASP A 251 27.56 13.88 -36.91
N MET A 252 28.12 15.04 -37.21
CA MET A 252 27.59 16.17 -37.99
C MET A 252 26.37 16.96 -37.47
N ASN A 253 26.62 18.08 -36.80
CA ASN A 253 26.81 19.34 -37.54
C ASN A 253 27.21 20.51 -36.61
N GLU A 254 28.27 21.16 -37.06
CA GLU A 254 28.96 22.34 -36.58
C GLU A 254 28.09 23.60 -36.62
N VAL A 255 28.03 24.38 -35.53
CA VAL A 255 27.87 25.85 -35.57
C VAL A 255 28.66 26.49 -34.41
N GLU A 256 29.62 27.33 -34.82
CA GLU A 256 30.40 28.39 -34.16
C GLU A 256 30.26 28.67 -32.64
N LYS A 257 31.43 28.64 -31.98
CA LYS A 257 31.73 29.19 -30.65
C LYS A 257 31.61 30.72 -30.59
N PRO A 258 31.20 31.24 -29.43
CA PRO A 258 31.95 32.34 -28.80
C PRO A 258 32.72 31.88 -27.56
N GLN A 259 33.99 32.30 -27.46
CA GLN A 259 34.85 32.13 -26.28
C GLN A 259 34.39 33.03 -25.13
N GLU A 260 34.40 32.50 -23.89
CA GLU A 260 34.47 33.33 -22.68
C GLU A 260 35.80 33.11 -21.93
N PRO A 261 36.29 34.14 -21.20
CA PRO A 261 37.70 34.25 -20.82
C PRO A 261 38.01 33.53 -19.50
N VAL A 262 39.22 32.95 -19.47
CA VAL A 262 39.93 32.41 -18.31
C VAL A 262 40.29 33.52 -17.32
N GLN A 263 40.26 33.26 -16.00
CA GLN A 263 41.14 33.84 -14.95
C GLN A 263 41.05 33.02 -13.62
N PRO A 264 42.07 33.06 -12.74
CA PRO A 264 42.86 31.86 -12.41
C PRO A 264 42.83 31.41 -10.93
N TRP A 265 43.40 30.23 -10.72
CA TRP A 265 43.66 29.57 -9.45
C TRP A 265 44.69 30.29 -8.56
N THR A 266 44.48 30.26 -7.25
CA THR A 266 45.53 30.46 -6.24
C THR A 266 45.61 29.25 -5.29
N THR A 267 46.85 28.81 -5.07
CA THR A 267 47.32 27.61 -4.37
C THR A 267 47.29 27.71 -2.82
N PRO A 268 47.46 26.58 -2.09
CA PRO A 268 47.19 26.44 -0.66
C PRO A 268 48.43 26.61 0.24
N THR A 269 48.23 26.98 1.51
CA THR A 269 49.28 26.98 2.56
C THR A 269 48.77 26.31 3.85
N LYS A 270 49.66 25.59 4.55
CA LYS A 270 49.50 24.83 5.82
C LYS A 270 50.80 25.05 6.65
N PRO A 271 50.98 24.61 7.93
CA PRO A 271 50.10 24.38 9.11
C PRO A 271 50.56 25.05 10.46
N GLN A 272 49.68 24.94 11.48
CA GLN A 272 49.91 24.75 12.96
C GLN A 272 50.21 25.96 13.89
N PRO A 273 50.04 25.88 15.25
CA PRO A 273 49.48 24.81 16.14
C PRO A 273 48.45 25.29 17.22
N LYS A 274 47.93 24.32 18.02
CA LYS A 274 46.94 24.42 19.14
C LYS A 274 47.50 25.04 20.44
N PRO A 275 46.60 25.45 21.36
CA PRO A 275 46.68 24.96 22.75
C PRO A 275 45.38 24.38 23.34
N SER A 276 45.59 23.72 24.48
CA SER A 276 44.81 22.73 25.24
C SER A 276 43.68 23.24 26.15
N PHE A 277 42.73 22.36 26.49
CA PHE A 277 41.91 22.40 27.71
C PHE A 277 41.58 20.96 28.20
N PRO A 278 41.24 20.76 29.49
CA PRO A 278 41.73 19.65 30.33
C PRO A 278 40.71 18.53 30.56
N GLN A 279 41.23 17.40 31.07
CA GLN A 279 40.49 16.19 31.45
C GLN A 279 39.53 16.41 32.63
N LYS A 280 38.39 15.68 32.62
CA LYS A 280 37.56 15.39 33.80
C LYS A 280 37.34 13.86 33.92
N PRO A 281 37.22 13.30 35.14
CA PRO A 281 37.44 11.89 35.42
C PRO A 281 36.16 11.03 35.36
N ALA A 282 36.37 9.72 35.43
CA ALA A 282 35.38 8.66 35.32
C ALA A 282 34.56 8.41 36.61
N ASN A 283 33.37 7.85 36.37
CA ASN A 283 32.51 7.00 37.21
C ASN A 283 31.84 7.55 38.48
N ALA A 284 30.51 7.66 38.40
CA ALA A 284 29.59 7.10 39.39
C ALA A 284 28.18 6.91 38.76
N ASN A 285 27.68 5.67 38.76
CA ASN A 285 26.23 5.38 38.77
C ASN A 285 25.73 5.64 40.20
N PRO A 286 24.53 6.20 40.39
CA PRO A 286 23.37 5.31 40.53
C PRO A 286 22.05 5.85 39.92
N SER A 287 21.24 4.88 39.50
CA SER A 287 19.78 4.85 39.48
C SER A 287 19.04 6.11 39.97
N SER A 288 18.33 6.78 39.05
CA SER A 288 16.93 7.18 39.27
C SER A 288 16.26 7.51 37.94
N THR A 289 15.28 6.69 37.57
CA THR A 289 14.36 6.95 36.46
C THR A 289 13.47 8.15 36.82
N LYS A 290 13.90 9.36 36.43
CA LYS A 290 13.01 10.53 36.34
C LYS A 290 12.12 10.38 35.11
N THR A 291 10.91 9.88 35.32
CA THR A 291 9.85 9.86 34.31
C THR A 291 9.41 11.30 34.03
N THR A 292 9.94 11.91 32.97
CA THR A 292 9.46 13.20 32.46
C THR A 292 7.98 13.10 32.13
N ARG A 293 7.14 13.81 32.89
CA ARG A 293 5.70 13.94 32.65
C ARG A 293 5.51 14.68 31.32
N THR A 294 5.31 13.95 30.23
CA THR A 294 5.09 14.54 28.90
C THR A 294 3.77 15.31 28.90
N THR A 295 3.86 16.64 28.72
CA THR A 295 2.74 17.59 28.67
C THR A 295 2.00 17.58 27.33
N TYR A 296 2.67 17.11 26.28
CA TYR A 296 2.18 17.13 24.89
C TYR A 296 2.14 15.72 24.32
N LEU A 297 1.11 15.41 23.53
CA LEU A 297 1.02 14.14 22.81
C LEU A 297 1.93 14.14 21.59
N ALA A 298 1.82 15.19 20.76
CA ALA A 298 2.64 15.36 19.56
C ALA A 298 4.10 15.69 19.93
N GLN A 299 5.03 14.84 19.50
CA GLN A 299 6.46 15.08 19.69
C GLN A 299 7.07 15.76 18.45
N ILE A 300 7.75 16.90 18.65
CA ILE A 300 8.51 17.55 17.58
C ILE A 300 9.76 16.73 17.28
N ILE A 301 9.95 16.40 16.01
CA ILE A 301 11.07 15.57 15.54
C ILE A 301 11.87 16.27 14.43
N LYS A 302 13.05 15.73 14.11
CA LYS A 302 13.84 16.17 12.96
C LYS A 302 13.49 15.30 11.76
N CYS A 303 13.75 15.78 10.55
CA CYS A 303 13.49 15.03 9.32
C CYS A 303 14.21 13.66 9.28
N GLU A 304 15.36 13.55 9.94
CA GLU A 304 16.17 12.33 9.96
C GLU A 304 15.76 11.35 11.08
N THR A 305 14.83 11.76 11.95
CA THR A 305 14.38 10.93 13.07
C THR A 305 13.76 9.64 12.57
N LYS A 306 14.36 8.51 12.97
CA LYS A 306 13.82 7.18 12.67
C LYS A 306 12.82 6.75 13.73
N MET A 307 11.91 5.87 13.34
CA MET A 307 10.92 5.32 14.28
C MET A 307 11.56 4.52 15.43
N ARG A 308 12.71 3.89 15.21
CA ARG A 308 13.48 3.20 16.26
C ARG A 308 14.11 4.17 17.27
N ASP A 309 14.53 5.35 16.82
CA ASP A 309 15.27 6.33 17.65
C ASP A 309 14.33 7.03 18.63
N LYS A 310 13.08 7.22 18.21
CA LYS A 310 12.01 7.79 19.01
C LYS A 310 10.92 6.77 19.16
N CYS A 311 11.03 5.96 20.22
CA CYS A 311 9.87 5.55 20.99
C CYS A 311 10.21 4.62 22.16
N LYS A 312 9.87 5.07 23.37
CA LYS A 312 9.85 4.27 24.61
C LYS A 312 8.55 4.58 25.36
N GLY A 313 7.56 3.69 25.28
CA GLY A 313 6.26 3.82 25.98
C GLY A 313 5.07 4.19 25.07
N ALA A 314 3.92 4.48 25.67
CA ALA A 314 2.63 4.67 24.98
C ALA A 314 2.46 6.01 24.23
N ALA A 315 3.32 7.01 24.46
CA ALA A 315 3.19 8.36 23.89
C ALA A 315 3.84 8.52 22.49
N CYS A 316 4.09 7.43 21.78
CA CYS A 316 4.87 7.41 20.54
C CYS A 316 4.05 7.47 19.26
N ASN A 317 2.79 7.88 19.36
CA ASN A 317 1.83 7.62 18.31
C ASN A 317 1.57 8.86 17.45
N ARG A 318 1.99 10.07 17.88
CA ARG A 318 1.83 11.32 17.12
C ARG A 318 3.12 12.13 17.08
N TYR A 319 3.51 12.58 15.89
CA TYR A 319 4.71 13.38 15.66
C TYR A 319 4.40 14.64 14.85
N ASN A 320 5.14 15.71 15.11
CA ASN A 320 5.13 16.91 14.28
C ASN A 320 6.42 16.99 13.45
N CYS A 321 6.27 16.88 12.14
CA CYS A 321 7.33 16.92 11.17
C CYS A 321 7.58 18.37 10.71
N PRO A 322 8.84 18.83 10.69
CA PRO A 322 9.17 20.15 10.18
C PRO A 322 9.09 20.17 8.64
N ALA A 323 9.08 21.37 8.07
CA ALA A 323 9.18 21.56 6.62
C ALA A 323 10.54 21.09 6.07
N ASN A 324 10.61 20.93 4.75
CA ASN A 324 11.83 20.65 3.98
C ASN A 324 12.48 19.30 4.29
N CYS A 325 11.66 18.27 4.51
CA CYS A 325 12.13 16.91 4.76
C CYS A 325 12.36 16.07 3.49
N LEU A 326 11.85 16.48 2.32
CA LEU A 326 11.88 15.71 1.08
C LEU A 326 13.30 15.22 0.71
N ASN A 327 14.27 16.15 0.69
CA ASN A 327 15.64 15.89 0.23
C ASN A 327 16.64 15.57 1.37
N LYS A 328 16.15 15.27 2.58
CA LYS A 328 17.01 15.01 3.74
C LYS A 328 17.55 13.58 3.74
N LYS A 329 18.69 13.34 4.41
CA LYS A 329 19.44 12.05 4.36
C LYS A 329 18.72 10.83 4.97
N GLY A 330 17.53 10.98 5.54
CA GLY A 330 16.82 9.89 6.23
C GLY A 330 16.24 8.83 5.28
N LYS A 331 16.85 7.63 5.22
CA LYS A 331 16.33 6.55 4.36
C LYS A 331 14.87 6.20 4.69
N VAL A 332 14.12 5.76 3.69
CA VAL A 332 12.78 5.19 3.82
C VAL A 332 12.84 3.77 3.31
N TRP A 333 12.36 2.80 4.05
CA TRP A 333 12.33 1.38 3.66
C TRP A 333 10.88 0.92 3.70
N GLY A 334 10.32 0.50 2.56
CA GLY A 334 8.90 0.14 2.45
C GLY A 334 8.02 1.24 1.86
N THR A 335 6.73 0.93 1.68
CA THR A 335 5.79 1.76 0.91
C THR A 335 4.43 1.98 1.58
N LEU A 336 3.96 1.02 2.35
CA LEU A 336 2.73 1.09 3.15
C LEU A 336 3.09 0.86 4.61
N TYR A 337 3.78 -0.26 4.84
CA TYR A 337 4.52 -0.53 6.05
C TYR A 337 5.97 -0.11 5.85
N TYR A 338 6.48 0.69 6.79
CA TYR A 338 7.83 1.22 6.77
C TYR A 338 8.67 0.58 7.86
N ASP A 339 9.91 0.19 7.56
CA ASP A 339 10.79 -0.40 8.58
C ASP A 339 11.09 0.66 9.64
N VAL A 340 11.20 0.26 10.92
CA VAL A 340 11.51 1.20 12.01
C VAL A 340 12.81 1.99 11.84
N GLN A 341 13.71 1.58 10.94
CA GLN A 341 14.90 2.33 10.55
C GLN A 341 14.62 3.49 9.58
N SER A 342 13.38 3.62 9.12
CA SER A 342 12.92 4.69 8.22
C SER A 342 12.69 6.00 8.95
N SER A 343 12.98 7.11 8.28
CA SER A 343 12.55 8.44 8.73
C SER A 343 11.03 8.53 8.76
N ILE A 344 10.46 8.97 9.89
CA ILE A 344 9.00 9.12 10.06
C ILE A 344 8.47 10.17 9.07
N CYS A 345 9.12 11.34 9.01
CA CYS A 345 8.67 12.45 8.16
C CYS A 345 8.80 12.13 6.68
N ARG A 346 9.89 11.49 6.25
CA ARG A 346 10.04 11.09 4.85
C ARG A 346 9.09 9.95 4.48
N ALA A 347 8.79 9.03 5.39
CA ALA A 347 7.76 8.01 5.18
C ALA A 347 6.36 8.62 5.05
N ALA A 348 6.05 9.66 5.84
CA ALA A 348 4.80 10.41 5.78
C ALA A 348 4.63 11.15 4.43
N ILE A 349 5.68 11.81 3.95
CA ILE A 349 5.70 12.42 2.62
C ILE A 349 5.57 11.35 1.54
N HIS A 350 6.36 10.28 1.62
CA HIS A 350 6.29 9.16 0.69
C HIS A 350 4.87 8.58 0.59
N TYR A 351 4.18 8.39 1.71
CA TYR A 351 2.80 7.90 1.72
C TYR A 351 1.78 8.93 1.19
N GLY A 352 2.09 10.23 1.32
CA GLY A 352 1.23 11.32 0.84
C GLY A 352 0.29 11.90 1.90
N ILE A 353 0.55 11.65 3.20
CA ILE A 353 -0.26 12.23 4.28
C ILE A 353 0.14 13.66 4.65
N ILE A 354 1.40 14.01 4.41
CA ILE A 354 1.93 15.37 4.54
C ILE A 354 2.72 15.71 3.28
N ASP A 355 2.89 16.99 2.99
CA ASP A 355 3.75 17.49 1.92
C ASP A 355 5.11 17.96 2.49
N ASN A 356 5.90 18.66 1.68
CA ASN A 356 7.19 19.18 2.11
C ASN A 356 7.09 20.40 3.06
N ASN A 357 5.90 20.90 3.38
CA ASN A 357 5.69 21.92 4.42
C ASN A 357 5.69 21.31 5.82
N GLY A 358 5.66 19.98 5.94
CA GLY A 358 5.62 19.28 7.21
C GLY A 358 4.19 19.14 7.74
N GLY A 359 4.06 18.85 9.03
CA GLY A 359 2.76 18.69 9.68
C GLY A 359 2.68 17.49 10.60
N LEU A 360 1.47 17.21 11.07
CA LEU A 360 1.20 16.17 12.05
C LEU A 360 1.02 14.81 11.38
N VAL A 361 1.61 13.81 12.00
CA VAL A 361 1.60 12.43 11.53
C VAL A 361 1.28 11.52 12.71
N ASP A 362 0.25 10.71 12.54
CA ASP A 362 0.00 9.58 13.41
C ASP A 362 0.74 8.34 12.92
N VAL A 363 1.24 7.55 13.86
CA VAL A 363 2.09 6.39 13.60
C VAL A 363 1.57 5.18 14.35
N THR A 364 1.32 4.11 13.61
CA THR A 364 0.89 2.81 14.14
C THR A 364 2.02 1.82 14.00
N ARG A 365 2.41 1.14 15.09
CA ARG A 365 3.43 0.10 15.06
C ARG A 365 2.86 -1.23 14.60
N LYS A 366 3.67 -2.00 13.88
CA LYS A 366 3.38 -3.39 13.52
C LYS A 366 4.64 -4.22 13.70
N ASP A 367 4.63 -5.12 14.67
CA ASP A 367 5.76 -6.01 14.93
C ASP A 367 5.77 -7.18 13.93
N ASN A 368 6.95 -7.75 13.70
CA ASN A 368 7.15 -8.93 12.87
C ASN A 368 6.58 -8.82 11.43
N PHE A 369 6.80 -7.68 10.76
CA PHE A 369 6.41 -7.49 9.37
C PHE A 369 7.41 -8.21 8.44
N PRO A 370 6.96 -9.03 7.47
CA PRO A 370 7.81 -10.04 6.83
C PRO A 370 8.88 -9.46 5.90
N PHE A 371 8.58 -8.38 5.17
CA PHE A 371 9.53 -7.70 4.27
C PHE A 371 9.01 -6.32 3.87
N PHE A 372 9.89 -5.46 3.35
CA PHE A 372 9.57 -4.10 2.93
C PHE A 372 9.83 -3.93 1.43
N VAL A 373 8.88 -3.35 0.70
CA VAL A 373 8.96 -3.18 -0.77
C VAL A 373 9.26 -1.73 -1.13
N LYS A 374 10.24 -1.51 -2.01
CA LYS A 374 10.55 -0.19 -2.55
C LYS A 374 9.42 0.37 -3.42
N ALA A 375 9.23 1.68 -3.36
CA ALA A 375 8.48 2.44 -4.35
C ALA A 375 9.03 3.86 -4.39
N THR A 376 8.65 4.59 -5.44
CA THR A 376 8.86 6.04 -5.50
C THR A 376 7.47 6.68 -5.48
N LYS A 377 7.19 7.46 -4.43
CA LYS A 377 5.93 8.16 -4.26
C LYS A 377 6.18 9.55 -3.71
N ASN A 378 5.45 10.54 -4.21
CA ASN A 378 5.49 11.94 -3.72
C ASN A 378 6.91 12.52 -3.63
N GLY A 379 7.76 12.23 -4.62
CA GLY A 379 9.15 12.71 -4.68
C GLY A 379 10.11 12.03 -3.70
N VAL A 380 9.68 11.02 -2.94
CA VAL A 380 10.53 10.19 -2.09
C VAL A 380 10.70 8.81 -2.70
N GLU A 381 11.94 8.33 -2.78
CA GLU A 381 12.24 6.94 -3.09
C GLU A 381 12.47 6.15 -1.79
N SER A 382 11.84 4.99 -1.67
CA SER A 382 12.08 4.04 -0.60
C SER A 382 12.90 2.83 -1.06
N PHE A 383 13.41 2.07 -0.12
CA PHE A 383 14.26 0.89 -0.34
C PHE A 383 13.53 -0.40 0.05
N SER A 384 13.90 -1.51 -0.60
CA SER A 384 13.42 -2.84 -0.22
C SER A 384 14.25 -3.43 0.92
N LYS A 385 13.62 -4.21 1.80
CA LYS A 385 14.29 -5.00 2.84
C LYS A 385 13.60 -6.35 2.98
N TYR A 386 14.26 -7.40 2.48
CA TYR A 386 13.74 -8.78 2.41
C TYR A 386 14.04 -9.59 3.67
N LYS A 387 13.83 -8.98 4.83
CA LYS A 387 13.99 -9.65 6.13
C LYS A 387 12.86 -9.18 7.05
N PRO A 388 12.33 -10.08 7.90
CA PRO A 388 11.36 -9.68 8.89
C PRO A 388 11.90 -8.57 9.79
N GLY A 389 11.03 -7.63 10.16
CA GLY A 389 11.40 -6.52 11.00
C GLY A 389 10.19 -5.81 11.59
N ASN A 390 10.42 -5.02 12.62
CA ASN A 390 9.37 -4.16 13.15
C ASN A 390 9.11 -3.05 12.13
N ALA A 391 7.82 -2.81 11.89
CA ALA A 391 7.32 -1.85 10.94
C ALA A 391 6.46 -0.80 11.63
N PHE A 392 6.13 0.24 10.87
CA PHE A 392 5.10 1.20 11.22
C PHE A 392 4.33 1.65 9.99
N THR A 393 3.08 2.06 10.17
CA THR A 393 2.31 2.80 9.18
C THR A 393 2.14 4.24 9.65
N VAL A 394 1.78 5.11 8.71
CA VAL A 394 1.56 6.52 8.95
C VAL A 394 0.16 6.92 8.50
N SER A 395 -0.51 7.78 9.25
CA SER A 395 -1.84 8.30 8.93
C SER A 395 -1.92 9.81 9.17
N ARG A 396 -2.84 10.47 8.45
CA ARG A 396 -3.15 11.89 8.69
C ARG A 396 -3.81 12.02 10.05
N VAL A 397 -3.45 13.08 10.78
CA VAL A 397 -4.19 13.50 11.97
C VAL A 397 -5.47 14.19 11.53
N GLU A 398 -6.61 13.59 11.87
CA GLU A 398 -7.91 14.22 11.66
C GLU A 398 -8.14 15.33 12.68
N GLU A 399 -8.72 16.44 12.24
CA GLU A 399 -9.15 17.53 13.10
C GLU A 399 -10.67 17.62 13.10
N GLN A 400 -11.28 17.70 14.28
CA GLN A 400 -12.73 17.74 14.43
C GLN A 400 -13.15 18.84 15.40
N THR A 401 -14.13 19.66 15.01
CA THR A 401 -14.80 20.56 15.96
C THR A 401 -15.91 19.79 16.65
N ILE A 402 -15.93 19.84 17.99
CA ILE A 402 -16.87 19.10 18.82
C ILE A 402 -17.69 20.06 19.68
N ASP A 403 -18.77 19.57 20.27
CA ASP A 403 -19.51 20.32 21.29
C ASP A 403 -19.02 19.99 22.71
N CYS A 404 -19.61 20.62 23.72
CA CYS A 404 -19.23 20.40 25.11
C CYS A 404 -19.67 19.04 25.67
N TYR A 405 -20.52 18.28 24.96
CA TYR A 405 -21.10 17.02 25.42
C TYR A 405 -20.39 15.81 24.84
N THR A 406 -19.72 15.99 23.69
CA THR A 406 -19.00 14.95 22.96
C THR A 406 -18.01 14.20 23.84
N THR A 407 -18.05 12.87 23.77
CA THR A 407 -17.23 11.96 24.58
C THR A 407 -16.25 11.15 23.73
N VAL A 408 -15.23 10.57 24.36
CA VAL A 408 -14.26 9.71 23.65
C VAL A 408 -14.91 8.42 23.15
N ALA A 409 -15.92 7.90 23.86
CA ALA A 409 -16.66 6.73 23.43
C ALA A 409 -17.35 6.92 22.06
N GLU A 410 -17.73 8.15 21.71
CA GLU A 410 -18.36 8.48 20.43
C GLU A 410 -17.36 8.63 19.29
N ILE A 411 -16.27 9.38 19.51
CA ILE A 411 -15.36 9.81 18.43
C ILE A 411 -14.07 9.00 18.34
N CYS A 412 -13.78 8.15 19.34
CA CYS A 412 -12.66 7.22 19.33
C CYS A 412 -13.14 5.78 19.62
N PRO A 413 -13.85 5.12 18.69
CA PRO A 413 -14.28 3.75 18.92
C PRO A 413 -13.05 2.83 19.04
N PHE A 414 -12.86 2.26 20.24
CA PHE A 414 -11.80 1.32 20.61
C PHE A 414 -11.91 0.01 19.82
N LYS A 415 -11.54 0.03 18.53
CA LYS A 415 -11.28 -1.17 17.74
C LYS A 415 -9.79 -1.46 17.82
N ALA A 416 -9.47 -2.72 18.08
CA ALA A 416 -8.22 -3.22 18.66
C ALA A 416 -6.90 -2.58 18.17
N SER A 417 -6.00 -2.45 19.15
CA SER A 417 -4.55 -2.23 19.14
C SER A 417 -3.91 -0.99 18.49
N THR A 418 -4.59 -0.13 17.73
CA THR A 418 -4.10 1.24 17.42
C THR A 418 -5.20 2.14 16.83
N SER A 419 -6.14 2.58 17.65
CA SER A 419 -7.08 3.65 17.29
C SER A 419 -6.43 5.00 17.61
N HIS A 420 -6.10 5.78 16.60
CA HIS A 420 -5.72 7.19 16.80
C HIS A 420 -6.98 8.01 17.04
N CYS A 421 -6.98 8.87 18.05
CA CYS A 421 -8.05 9.83 18.24
C CYS A 421 -7.82 11.07 17.37
N PRO A 422 -8.88 11.70 16.85
CA PRO A 422 -8.75 13.00 16.21
C PRO A 422 -8.21 14.04 17.19
N ARG A 423 -7.56 15.08 16.66
CA ARG A 423 -7.35 16.33 17.39
C ARG A 423 -8.68 17.06 17.39
N VAL A 424 -9.12 17.49 18.57
CA VAL A 424 -10.43 18.15 18.69
C VAL A 424 -10.28 19.64 18.98
N PHE A 425 -11.20 20.45 18.45
CA PHE A 425 -11.37 21.83 18.84
C PHE A 425 -12.58 21.97 19.76
N CYS A 426 -12.33 22.42 20.99
CA CYS A 426 -13.34 22.66 21.99
C CYS A 426 -13.86 24.10 21.93
N PRO A 427 -15.18 24.33 21.96
CA PRO A 427 -15.76 25.66 22.00
C PRO A 427 -15.53 26.32 23.36
N ALA A 428 -15.77 27.63 23.41
CA ALA A 428 -15.72 28.39 24.66
C ALA A 428 -16.86 27.99 25.61
N ASN A 429 -16.68 28.32 26.89
CA ASN A 429 -17.68 28.24 27.95
C ASN A 429 -18.19 26.84 28.33
N CYS A 430 -17.55 25.75 27.88
CA CYS A 430 -17.91 24.40 28.33
C CYS A 430 -17.79 24.19 29.85
N ILE A 431 -17.06 25.05 30.57
CA ILE A 431 -17.00 25.04 32.04
C ILE A 431 -18.37 25.25 32.70
N ASN A 432 -19.25 26.02 32.05
CA ASN A 432 -20.58 26.37 32.56
C ASN A 432 -21.61 25.26 32.32
N GLU A 433 -21.27 24.24 31.53
CA GLU A 433 -22.19 23.14 31.24
C GLU A 433 -22.44 22.29 32.49
N PRO A 434 -23.71 21.97 32.79
CA PRO A 434 -24.08 21.12 33.92
C PRO A 434 -23.44 19.74 33.85
N SER A 435 -22.99 19.23 35.01
CA SER A 435 -22.34 17.92 35.10
C SER A 435 -23.24 16.75 34.69
N TYR A 436 -24.56 16.91 34.73
CA TYR A 436 -25.49 15.90 34.24
C TYR A 436 -25.40 15.69 32.72
N TRP A 437 -25.21 16.76 31.94
CA TRP A 437 -25.12 16.68 30.47
C TRP A 437 -23.68 16.50 29.97
N ALA A 438 -22.70 17.01 30.71
CA ALA A 438 -21.29 16.92 30.32
C ALA A 438 -20.44 16.34 31.46
N PRO A 439 -20.63 15.08 31.89
CA PRO A 439 -19.97 14.54 33.07
C PRO A 439 -18.45 14.51 32.95
N VAL A 440 -17.74 14.62 34.07
CA VAL A 440 -16.28 14.42 34.13
C VAL A 440 -15.99 13.40 35.23
N VAL A 441 -15.55 12.20 34.86
CA VAL A 441 -15.28 11.12 35.81
C VAL A 441 -13.77 10.86 35.84
N GLY A 442 -13.15 11.10 37.00
CA GLY A 442 -11.71 10.91 37.22
C GLY A 442 -10.83 12.15 37.16
N SER A 443 -9.52 11.95 37.21
CA SER A 443 -8.52 13.02 37.28
C SER A 443 -7.22 12.56 36.63
N ASN A 444 -6.67 13.38 35.72
CA ASN A 444 -5.55 13.07 34.80
C ASN A 444 -5.83 11.95 33.77
N ILE A 445 -6.57 10.91 34.17
CA ILE A 445 -7.14 9.88 33.30
C ILE A 445 -8.63 9.85 33.61
N TYR A 446 -9.42 9.98 32.56
CA TYR A 446 -10.87 10.12 32.62
C TYR A 446 -11.55 8.89 32.01
N GLY A 447 -12.75 8.55 32.48
CA GLY A 447 -13.57 7.54 31.81
C GLY A 447 -13.98 8.02 30.43
N ASP A 448 -14.05 7.13 29.45
CA ASP A 448 -14.38 7.42 28.04
C ASP A 448 -15.74 8.11 27.82
N GLY A 449 -16.70 7.92 28.73
CA GLY A 449 -17.97 8.67 28.76
C GLY A 449 -17.90 10.08 29.37
N SER A 450 -16.71 10.61 29.67
CA SER A 450 -16.56 11.99 30.14
C SER A 450 -16.55 12.98 28.97
N SER A 451 -17.12 14.17 29.16
CA SER A 451 -16.98 15.30 28.24
C SER A 451 -15.51 15.64 28.03
N ILE A 452 -15.08 15.61 26.76
CA ILE A 452 -13.68 15.88 26.39
C ILE A 452 -13.28 17.30 26.78
N CYS A 453 -14.10 18.29 26.44
CA CYS A 453 -13.78 19.69 26.66
C CYS A 453 -13.77 20.07 28.14
N ARG A 454 -14.72 19.56 28.93
CA ARG A 454 -14.69 19.78 30.39
C ARG A 454 -13.54 19.04 31.05
N ALA A 455 -13.21 17.82 30.62
CA ALA A 455 -12.03 17.10 31.11
C ALA A 455 -10.71 17.85 30.79
N ALA A 456 -10.64 18.47 29.61
CA ALA A 456 -9.50 19.29 29.19
C ALA A 456 -9.34 20.56 30.05
N ILE A 457 -10.43 21.29 30.32
CA ILE A 457 -10.44 22.42 31.26
C ILE A 457 -10.08 21.97 32.68
N HIS A 458 -10.70 20.90 33.18
CA HIS A 458 -10.43 20.33 34.50
C HIS A 458 -8.94 19.96 34.66
N SER A 459 -8.31 19.40 33.61
CA SER A 459 -6.87 19.10 33.63
C SER A 459 -5.95 20.31 33.50
N GLY A 460 -6.49 21.48 33.10
CA GLY A 460 -5.72 22.69 32.82
C GLY A 460 -5.01 22.68 31.47
N VAL A 461 -5.43 21.79 30.56
CA VAL A 461 -4.87 21.66 29.21
C VAL A 461 -5.34 22.80 28.30
N ILE A 462 -6.58 23.25 28.48
CA ILE A 462 -7.15 24.44 27.83
C ILE A 462 -7.81 25.34 28.87
N LYS A 463 -8.04 26.61 28.50
CA LYS A 463 -8.79 27.59 29.30
C LYS A 463 -10.29 27.51 28.99
N ALA A 464 -11.10 28.24 29.75
CA ALA A 464 -12.54 28.36 29.52
C ALA A 464 -12.91 28.97 28.14
N SER A 465 -11.97 29.64 27.47
CA SER A 465 -12.13 30.15 26.11
C SER A 465 -12.19 29.06 25.03
N GLY A 466 -11.96 27.79 25.37
CA GLY A 466 -11.86 26.71 24.41
C GLY A 466 -10.45 26.60 23.79
N GLY A 467 -10.33 25.80 22.74
CA GLY A 467 -9.07 25.57 22.02
C GLY A 467 -8.85 24.12 21.60
N TYR A 468 -7.70 23.86 20.97
CA TYR A 468 -7.32 22.53 20.50
C TYR A 468 -6.83 21.60 21.62
N VAL A 469 -7.23 20.33 21.55
CA VAL A 469 -6.87 19.28 22.50
C VAL A 469 -6.47 18.02 21.73
N ASP A 470 -5.35 17.42 22.13
CA ASP A 470 -4.95 16.09 21.68
C ASP A 470 -5.42 15.02 22.67
N LEU A 471 -5.88 13.88 22.15
CA LEU A 471 -6.48 12.79 22.94
C LEU A 471 -5.67 11.51 22.82
N LEU A 472 -5.51 10.80 23.93
CA LEU A 472 -4.97 9.44 23.96
C LEU A 472 -5.98 8.51 24.60
N ALA A 473 -6.54 7.62 23.79
CA ALA A 473 -7.32 6.48 24.23
C ALA A 473 -6.44 5.49 25.00
N LEU A 474 -6.95 4.97 26.11
CA LEU A 474 -6.27 4.09 27.06
C LEU A 474 -7.20 2.95 27.49
N ASP A 475 -6.61 1.85 27.97
CA ASP A 475 -7.37 0.72 28.49
C ASP A 475 -8.26 1.12 29.67
N LYS A 476 -9.32 0.33 29.88
CA LYS A 476 -10.25 0.52 30.98
C LYS A 476 -9.55 0.52 32.34
N ARG A 477 -10.03 1.36 33.25
CA ARG A 477 -9.64 1.35 34.66
C ARG A 477 -10.74 0.76 35.52
N LYS A 478 -10.37 0.16 36.66
CA LYS A 478 -11.33 -0.38 37.63
C LYS A 478 -11.99 0.72 38.48
N SER A 479 -11.30 1.84 38.66
CA SER A 479 -11.77 2.97 39.44
C SER A 479 -11.13 4.29 39.01
N TYR A 480 -11.85 5.37 39.28
CA TYR A 480 -11.45 6.75 39.05
C TYR A 480 -11.64 7.57 40.33
N ALA A 481 -10.67 8.42 40.64
CA ALA A 481 -10.74 9.39 41.73
C ALA A 481 -11.06 10.78 41.17
N GLY A 482 -12.18 11.35 41.62
CA GLY A 482 -12.62 12.70 41.30
C GLY A 482 -11.89 13.77 42.11
N THR A 483 -11.73 14.95 41.55
CA THR A 483 -11.06 16.10 42.17
C THR A 483 -11.73 17.41 41.76
N LEU A 484 -11.61 18.45 42.58
CA LEU A 484 -11.92 19.82 42.16
C LEU A 484 -10.66 20.46 41.55
N LYS A 485 -10.68 20.77 40.25
CA LYS A 485 -9.58 21.48 39.58
C LYS A 485 -10.13 22.43 38.52
N ASN A 486 -9.50 23.61 38.40
CA ASN A 486 -9.81 24.60 37.37
C ASN A 486 -11.32 24.92 37.26
N GLY A 487 -12.02 24.98 38.41
CA GLY A 487 -13.45 25.30 38.48
C GLY A 487 -14.40 24.15 38.12
N ILE A 488 -13.90 22.93 37.87
CA ILE A 488 -14.72 21.75 37.57
C ILE A 488 -14.54 20.71 38.67
N GLN A 489 -15.66 20.23 39.22
CA GLN A 489 -15.69 19.09 40.13
C GLN A 489 -15.85 17.82 39.30
N SER A 490 -14.83 16.95 39.30
CA SER A 490 -14.95 15.62 38.71
C SER A 490 -15.42 14.58 39.73
N GLU A 491 -16.07 13.53 39.23
CA GLU A 491 -16.68 12.46 40.02
C GLU A 491 -15.72 11.28 40.22
N SER A 492 -15.86 10.61 41.36
CA SER A 492 -15.21 9.32 41.62
C SER A 492 -16.17 8.20 41.23
N LYS A 493 -15.66 7.14 40.58
CA LYS A 493 -16.48 5.98 40.19
C LYS A 493 -15.68 4.70 40.32
N THR A 494 -16.31 3.64 40.82
CA THR A 494 -15.75 2.29 40.94
C THR A 494 -16.55 1.32 40.06
N ASN A 495 -15.98 0.13 39.77
CA ASN A 495 -16.62 -0.90 38.93
C ASN A 495 -17.04 -0.36 37.56
N THR A 496 -16.16 0.41 36.92
CA THR A 496 -16.46 1.06 35.65
C THR A 496 -16.33 0.12 34.46
N GLU A 497 -17.34 0.19 33.59
CA GLU A 497 -17.31 -0.34 32.23
C GLU A 497 -16.88 0.79 31.27
N GLY A 498 -16.40 0.44 30.07
CA GLY A 498 -15.84 1.40 29.11
C GLY A 498 -14.33 1.62 29.25
N GLY A 499 -13.73 2.22 28.22
CA GLY A 499 -12.33 2.58 28.14
C GLY A 499 -11.97 3.79 29.02
N SER A 500 -10.75 4.31 28.84
CA SER A 500 -10.31 5.54 29.50
C SER A 500 -9.54 6.43 28.53
N PHE A 501 -9.34 7.69 28.89
CA PHE A 501 -8.54 8.58 28.05
C PHE A 501 -7.74 9.59 28.86
N ARG A 502 -6.75 10.17 28.19
CA ARG A 502 -5.97 11.31 28.69
C ARG A 502 -5.94 12.41 27.63
N VAL A 503 -6.07 13.65 28.11
CA VAL A 503 -6.00 14.88 27.33
C VAL A 503 -4.59 15.49 27.40
N PHE A 504 -4.18 16.12 26.31
CA PHE A 504 -2.89 16.78 26.16
C PHE A 504 -3.04 18.14 25.51
N ALA A 505 -2.22 19.10 25.93
CA ALA A 505 -2.15 20.40 25.28
C ALA A 505 -1.58 20.27 23.87
N VAL A 506 -2.03 21.17 23.00
CA VAL A 506 -1.47 21.37 21.66
C VAL A 506 -0.44 22.49 21.74
N ARG A 507 0.66 22.35 21.00
CA ARG A 507 1.64 23.43 20.85
C ARG A 507 1.13 24.38 19.78
N GLU A 508 0.91 25.63 20.17
CA GLU A 508 0.66 26.75 19.26
C GLU A 508 1.91 27.10 18.43
#